data_AF-A0A7C1FLW0-F1
#
_entry.id   AF-A0A7C1FLW0-F1
#
_cell.length_a   1.000
_cell.length_b   1.000
_cell.length_c   1.000
_cell.angle_alpha   90.00
_cell.angle_beta   90.00
_cell.angle_gamma   90.00
#
_symmetry.space_group_name_H-M   'P 1'
#
loop_
_entity.id
_entity.type
_entity.pdbx_description
1 polymer ?
#
loop_
_entity_poly.entity_id
_entity_poly.type
_entity_poly.pdbx_seq_one_letter_code
_entity_poly.pdbx_strand_id
1 'polypeptide(L)'
;MAQEQQAAARQLTAERLKHRFAWLQRFSDEELRLIAVCDEEVPLEPGELYFDLSNPEKGVILGQAGAKSPPGSCYVARSRVRPETWEKLISDFR
;
A
#
# COMPACT_ATOMS: atom_id res chain seq x y z
N MET A 1 -12.01 -3.63 23.02
CA MET A 1 -12.80 -4.55 22.14
C MET A 1 -12.61 -4.25 20.64
N ALA A 2 -13.23 -3.22 20.03
CA ALA A 2 -13.11 -3.01 18.57
C ALA A 2 -11.73 -2.47 18.10
N GLN A 3 -11.05 -1.66 18.92
CA GLN A 3 -9.75 -1.07 18.59
C GLN A 3 -8.58 -2.09 18.65
N GLU A 4 -8.65 -3.08 19.53
CA GLU A 4 -7.62 -4.13 19.65
C GLU A 4 -7.63 -5.10 18.48
N GLN A 5 -8.82 -5.45 17.97
CA GLN A 5 -8.96 -6.31 16.79
C GLN A 5 -8.43 -5.63 15.53
N GLN A 6 -8.65 -4.32 15.38
CA GLN A 6 -8.06 -3.53 14.29
C GLN A 6 -6.53 -3.41 14.41
N ALA A 7 -5.99 -3.24 15.62
CA ALA A 7 -4.54 -3.16 15.82
C ALA A 7 -3.84 -4.49 15.48
N ALA A 8 -4.38 -5.62 15.95
CA ALA A 8 -3.84 -6.94 15.66
C ALA A 8 -3.92 -7.29 14.16
N ALA A 9 -5.05 -7.01 13.51
CA ALA A 9 -5.22 -7.21 12.06
C ALA A 9 -4.21 -6.38 11.25
N ARG A 10 -3.95 -5.13 11.66
CA ARG A 10 -2.98 -4.24 11.01
C ARG A 10 -1.53 -4.69 11.22
N GLN A 11 -1.21 -5.27 12.37
CA GLN A 11 0.12 -5.77 12.68
C GLN A 11 0.46 -7.02 11.85
N LEU A 12 -0.50 -7.94 11.70
CA LEU A 12 -0.43 -9.06 10.76
C LEU A 12 -0.26 -8.59 9.31
N THR A 13 -0.88 -7.48 8.90
CA THR A 13 -0.70 -6.91 7.56
C THR A 13 0.73 -6.41 7.32
N ALA A 14 1.33 -5.71 8.29
CA ALA A 14 2.69 -5.20 8.16
C ALA A 14 3.73 -6.34 8.01
N GLU A 15 3.63 -7.39 8.84
CA GLU A 15 4.51 -8.55 8.75
C GLU A 15 4.35 -9.30 7.41
N ARG A 16 3.10 -9.49 6.96
CA ARG A 16 2.82 -10.11 5.65
C ARG A 16 3.41 -9.30 4.49
N LEU A 17 3.34 -7.96 4.55
CA LEU A 17 3.93 -7.09 3.54
C LEU A 17 5.45 -7.19 3.51
N LYS A 18 6.13 -7.20 4.68
CA LYS A 18 7.60 -7.39 4.75
C LYS A 18 8.04 -8.75 4.24
N HIS A 19 7.26 -9.79 4.52
CA HIS A 19 7.53 -11.15 4.04
C HIS A 19 7.29 -11.28 2.52
N ARG A 20 6.27 -10.60 1.98
CA ARG A 20 5.92 -10.65 0.55
C ARG A 20 6.84 -9.76 -0.30
N PHE A 21 7.25 -8.61 0.22
CA PHE A 21 8.03 -7.61 -0.49
C PHE A 21 9.29 -7.28 0.32
N ALA A 22 10.41 -7.94 -0.01
CA ALA A 22 11.65 -7.80 0.75
C ALA A 22 12.16 -6.34 0.83
N TRP A 23 11.90 -5.52 -0.19
CA TRP A 23 12.28 -4.10 -0.20
C TRP A 23 11.53 -3.26 0.85
N LEU A 24 10.36 -3.73 1.33
CA LEU A 24 9.62 -3.09 2.41
C LEU A 24 10.23 -3.30 3.80
N GLN A 25 11.28 -4.12 3.96
CA GLN A 25 11.95 -4.30 5.26
C GLN A 25 12.56 -2.99 5.81
N ARG A 26 12.81 -2.00 4.95
CA ARG A 26 13.34 -0.68 5.31
C ARG A 26 12.27 0.25 5.90
N PHE A 27 11.01 -0.15 5.85
CA PHE A 27 9.88 0.56 6.43
C PHE A 27 9.63 0.04 7.85
N SER A 28 9.33 0.97 8.75
CA SER A 28 8.86 0.66 10.09
C SER A 28 7.48 0.00 10.04
N ASP A 29 7.14 -0.75 11.08
CA ASP A 29 5.80 -1.34 11.19
C ASP A 29 4.72 -0.26 11.22
N GLU A 30 5.00 0.92 11.79
CA GLU A 30 4.05 2.04 11.77
C GLU A 30 3.77 2.52 10.34
N GLU A 31 4.80 2.70 9.53
CA GLU A 31 4.65 3.08 8.11
C GLU A 31 3.84 2.02 7.35
N LEU A 32 4.16 0.74 7.53
CA LEU A 32 3.44 -0.35 6.85
C LEU A 32 2.01 -0.56 7.36
N ARG A 33 1.71 -0.17 8.60
CA ARG A 33 0.33 -0.19 9.13
C ARG A 33 -0.56 0.86 8.46
N LEU A 34 0.03 1.93 7.92
CA LEU A 34 -0.69 2.98 7.20
C LEU A 34 -0.90 2.62 5.72
N ILE A 35 -0.14 1.65 5.21
CA ILE A 35 -0.30 1.13 3.86
C ILE A 35 -1.60 0.32 3.78
N ALA A 36 -2.59 0.92 3.16
CA ALA A 36 -3.92 0.35 3.03
C ALA A 36 -3.94 -0.75 1.97
N VAL A 37 -3.80 -1.99 2.46
CA VAL A 37 -4.43 -3.23 2.02
C VAL A 37 -4.29 -3.64 0.55
N CYS A 38 -3.71 -4.82 0.38
CA CYS A 38 -3.78 -5.67 -0.80
C CYS A 38 -5.20 -6.23 -1.00
N ASP A 39 -6.19 -5.36 -1.16
CA ASP A 39 -7.54 -5.82 -1.51
C ASP A 39 -7.61 -5.98 -3.03
N GLU A 40 -7.83 -7.22 -3.44
CA GLU A 40 -7.95 -7.61 -4.85
C GLU A 40 -9.24 -7.03 -5.44
N GLU A 41 -9.17 -6.60 -6.70
CA GLU A 41 -10.32 -6.10 -7.48
C GLU A 41 -11.04 -4.87 -6.89
N VAL A 42 -10.36 -4.11 -6.03
CA VAL A 42 -10.92 -2.87 -5.48
C VAL A 42 -10.93 -1.79 -6.56
N PRO A 43 -12.06 -1.06 -6.71
CA PRO A 43 -12.13 0.10 -7.58
C PRO A 43 -11.06 1.13 -7.21
N LEU A 44 -10.30 1.58 -8.19
CA LEU A 44 -9.38 2.70 -8.03
C LEU A 44 -10.18 4.01 -8.17
N GLU A 45 -10.03 4.91 -7.22
CA GLU A 45 -10.71 6.20 -7.21
C GLU A 45 -10.17 7.07 -8.35
N PRO A 46 -11.05 7.62 -9.21
CA PRO A 46 -10.61 8.48 -10.30
C PRO A 46 -9.92 9.75 -9.76
N GLY A 47 -8.71 10.03 -10.25
CA GLY A 47 -7.94 11.21 -9.83
C GLY A 47 -7.08 11.00 -8.58
N GLU A 48 -7.18 9.86 -7.90
CA GLU A 48 -6.29 9.48 -6.81
C GLU A 48 -4.99 8.87 -7.36
N LEU A 49 -3.87 9.09 -6.66
CA LEU A 49 -2.58 8.50 -7.02
C LEU A 49 -2.38 7.20 -6.25
N TYR A 50 -1.96 6.17 -6.96
CA TYR A 50 -1.67 4.87 -6.38
C TYR A 50 -0.23 4.45 -6.66
N PHE A 51 0.36 3.74 -5.72
CA PHE A 51 1.67 3.09 -5.90
C PHE A 51 1.50 1.58 -5.84
N ASP A 52 1.98 0.86 -6.86
CA ASP A 52 1.93 -0.60 -6.92
C ASP A 52 3.13 -1.20 -6.15
N LEU A 53 2.87 -1.81 -4.99
CA LEU A 53 3.92 -2.48 -4.21
C LEU A 53 4.42 -3.77 -4.86
N SER A 54 3.60 -4.37 -5.74
CA SER A 54 3.90 -5.62 -6.43
C SER A 54 4.72 -5.42 -7.69
N ASN A 55 4.55 -4.27 -8.35
CA ASN A 55 5.32 -3.85 -9.51
C ASN A 55 5.84 -2.41 -9.31
N PRO A 56 6.72 -2.19 -8.32
CA PRO A 56 7.16 -0.84 -7.97
C PRO A 56 7.93 -0.14 -9.12
N GLU A 57 8.42 -0.88 -10.12
CA GLU A 57 8.96 -0.38 -11.39
C GLU A 57 7.97 0.38 -12.26
N LYS A 58 6.67 0.14 -12.08
CA LYS A 58 5.62 0.91 -12.76
C LYS A 58 5.48 2.32 -12.17
N GLY A 59 6.04 2.55 -10.99
CA GLY A 59 5.96 3.82 -10.27
C GLY A 59 4.53 4.17 -9.88
N VAL A 60 4.25 5.47 -9.86
CA VAL A 60 2.94 6.01 -9.49
C VAL A 60 1.98 5.92 -10.66
N ILE A 61 0.79 5.36 -10.41
CA ILE A 61 -0.32 5.32 -11.36
C ILE A 61 -1.43 6.26 -10.93
N LEU A 62 -2.14 6.84 -11.90
CA LEU A 62 -3.34 7.62 -11.65
C LEU A 62 -4.56 6.71 -11.74
N GLY A 63 -5.41 6.71 -10.72
CA GLY A 63 -6.70 6.03 -10.76
C GLY A 63 -7.58 6.59 -11.87
N GLN A 64 -8.12 5.71 -12.71
CA GLN A 64 -9.02 6.08 -13.80
C GLN A 64 -10.44 5.58 -13.52
N ALA A 65 -11.44 6.25 -14.10
CA ALA A 65 -12.84 5.82 -14.01
C ALA A 65 -13.00 4.39 -14.55
N GLY A 66 -13.51 3.49 -13.70
CA GLY A 66 -13.70 2.08 -14.03
C GLY A 66 -12.45 1.21 -13.89
N ALA A 67 -11.31 1.77 -13.48
CA ALA A 67 -10.11 1.00 -13.20
C ALA A 67 -10.24 0.22 -11.87
N LYS A 68 -9.62 -0.96 -11.83
CA LYS A 68 -9.54 -1.81 -10.64
C LYS A 68 -8.11 -2.28 -10.42
N SER A 69 -7.76 -2.60 -9.18
CA SER A 69 -6.52 -3.32 -8.91
C SER A 69 -6.54 -4.69 -9.62
N PRO A 70 -5.47 -5.07 -10.35
CA PRO A 70 -5.34 -6.43 -10.85
C PRO A 70 -5.35 -7.45 -9.69
N PRO A 71 -5.80 -8.68 -9.96
CA PRO A 71 -5.73 -9.76 -8.98
C PRO A 71 -4.29 -9.96 -8.49
N GLY A 72 -4.12 -10.13 -7.18
CA GLY A 72 -2.83 -10.31 -6.53
C GLY A 72 -1.95 -9.07 -6.39
N SER A 73 -2.35 -7.92 -6.94
CA SER A 73 -1.60 -6.66 -6.80
C SER A 73 -1.95 -5.92 -5.50
N CYS A 74 -0.95 -5.27 -4.92
CA CYS A 74 -1.10 -4.44 -3.73
C CYS A 74 -0.88 -2.97 -4.09
N TYR A 75 -1.92 -2.14 -3.93
CA TYR A 75 -1.83 -0.70 -4.18
C TYR A 75 -1.89 0.10 -2.90
N VAL A 76 -1.16 1.21 -2.89
CA VAL A 76 -1.22 2.21 -1.82
C VAL A 76 -1.79 3.49 -2.40
N ALA A 77 -2.91 3.97 -1.87
CA ALA A 77 -3.43 5.29 -2.22
C ALA A 77 -2.61 6.39 -1.54
N ARG A 78 -2.28 7.46 -2.27
CA ARG A 78 -1.53 8.62 -1.74
C ARG A 78 -2.23 9.26 -0.56
N SER A 79 -3.55 9.37 -0.62
CA SER A 79 -4.39 9.96 0.44
C SER A 79 -4.45 9.13 1.73
N ARG A 80 -4.11 7.84 1.68
CA ARG A 80 -4.17 6.93 2.85
C ARG A 80 -2.88 6.84 3.65
N VAL A 81 -1.77 7.33 3.10
CA VAL A 81 -0.48 7.35 3.78
C VAL A 81 -0.02 8.77 4.05
N ARG A 82 0.87 8.93 5.04
CA ARG A 82 1.48 10.22 5.32
C ARG A 82 2.40 10.64 4.16
N PRO A 83 2.56 11.95 3.90
CA PRO A 83 3.44 12.45 2.85
C PRO A 83 4.84 11.87 2.86
N GLU A 84 5.43 11.73 4.04
CA GLU A 84 6.79 11.22 4.23
C GLU A 84 6.88 9.74 3.84
N THR A 85 5.88 8.94 4.21
CA THR A 85 5.78 7.53 3.81
C THR A 85 5.59 7.40 2.31
N TRP A 86 4.80 8.27 1.70
CA TRP A 86 4.61 8.29 0.24
C TRP A 86 5.90 8.62 -0.51
N GLU A 87 6.60 9.68 -0.10
CA GLU A 87 7.88 10.06 -0.69
C GLU A 87 8.91 8.94 -0.60
N LYS A 88 8.95 8.24 0.54
CA LYS A 88 9.78 7.07 0.72
C LYS A 88 9.39 5.92 -0.22
N LEU A 89 8.10 5.62 -0.40
CA LEU A 89 7.63 4.60 -1.35
C LEU A 89 8.11 4.86 -2.78
N ILE A 90 7.99 6.11 -3.25
CA ILE A 90 8.36 6.47 -4.62
C ILE A 90 9.88 6.64 -4.82
N SER A 91 10.63 6.88 -3.73
CA SER A 91 12.08 7.09 -3.77
C SER A 91 12.87 5.80 -3.55
N ASP A 92 12.49 4.98 -2.55
CA ASP A 92 13.28 3.82 -2.09
C ASP A 92 13.18 2.59 -3.01
N PHE A 93 12.28 2.60 -4.01
CA PHE A 93 12.27 1.56 -5.04
C PHE A 93 13.39 1.72 -6.09
N ARG A 94 13.99 2.92 -6.22
CA ARG A 94 15.11 3.15 -7.15
C ARG A 94 16.40 2.50 -6.68
#